data_AF-D3TL63-F1
#
_entry.id   AF-D3TL63-F1
#
_cell.length_a   1.000
_cell.length_b   1.000
_cell.length_c   1.000
_cell.angle_alpha   90.00
_cell.angle_beta   90.00
_cell.angle_gamma   90.00
#
_symmetry.space_group_name_H-M   'P 1'
#
loop_
_entity.id
_entity.type
_entity.pdbx_description
1 polymer ?
#
loop_
_entity_poly.entity_id
_entity_poly.type
_entity_poly.pdbx_seq_one_letter_code
_entity_poly.pdbx_strand_id
1 'polypeptide(L)'
;DDVEDENVDTEHKSYANEGIAAQLMSSRLLPFRLPYPFIRASQYPCAIILRPTIGDFLNDYNNSTDLHIAVTTSTGCVVEFDRYGLRRHRIDNLSEWWQCLLVGDVPEPWFDYWDQILLQVCQQPDKWTVSHYHEEQHNCYTFVLTFLQALGYDKLSEAANSKTAFCERFIVPRTTTAGKYISLYRKLRDAGIYVHYTNHNKKHQQQQQQQEQQRQYQHYRVTKEKTGITNSPYATIRSNFKSTSIGNNSNTSLLSSAKVDNSVTVVTGTRTPAATATIPSSYPIRPHTTLCTIEE
;
A
#
# COMPACT_ATOMS: atom_id res chain seq x y z
N ASP A 1 -58.04 36.46 41.38
CA ASP A 1 -56.85 36.54 42.23
C ASP A 1 -56.82 35.25 43.05
N ASP A 2 -56.02 34.21 42.80
CA ASP A 2 -54.94 33.96 41.86
C ASP A 2 -54.85 32.43 41.66
N VAL A 3 -54.42 32.02 40.47
CA VAL A 3 -54.25 30.62 40.04
C VAL A 3 -52.86 30.14 40.48
N GLU A 4 -52.79 28.93 41.05
CA GLU A 4 -51.56 28.21 41.39
C GLU A 4 -50.82 27.77 40.13
N ASP A 5 -49.55 28.16 39.98
CA ASP A 5 -48.67 27.70 38.91
C ASP A 5 -47.58 26.77 39.48
N GLU A 6 -47.62 25.51 39.04
CA GLU A 6 -46.51 24.56 39.09
C GLU A 6 -45.49 24.91 38.00
N ASN A 7 -44.21 25.07 38.34
CA ASN A 7 -43.13 24.80 37.39
C ASN A 7 -41.82 24.45 38.11
N VAL A 8 -41.52 23.15 38.14
CA VAL A 8 -40.30 22.57 38.72
C VAL A 8 -39.25 22.38 37.62
N ASP A 9 -38.12 23.04 37.81
CA ASP A 9 -36.74 22.66 37.45
C ASP A 9 -36.50 21.98 36.10
N THR A 10 -36.25 22.78 35.06
CA THR A 10 -35.57 22.32 33.83
C THR A 10 -34.42 23.25 33.44
N GLU A 11 -33.42 23.45 34.31
CA GLU A 11 -32.29 24.35 33.99
C GLU A 11 -30.89 23.88 34.44
N HIS A 12 -30.67 22.60 34.73
CA HIS A 12 -29.39 22.11 35.27
C HIS A 12 -28.66 21.02 34.47
N LYS A 13 -28.94 20.85 33.17
CA LYS A 13 -28.21 19.89 32.31
C LYS A 13 -27.36 20.50 31.18
N SER A 14 -27.26 21.82 31.08
CA SER A 14 -26.47 22.50 30.03
C SER A 14 -24.98 22.61 30.36
N TYR A 15 -24.63 22.84 31.63
CA TYR A 15 -23.26 23.24 32.02
C TYR A 15 -22.24 22.08 32.11
N ALA A 16 -22.68 20.82 32.09
CA ALA A 16 -21.77 19.68 32.13
C ALA A 16 -21.10 19.40 30.77
N ASN A 17 -21.72 19.84 29.66
CA ASN A 17 -21.20 19.57 28.31
C ASN A 17 -20.14 20.59 27.87
N GLU A 18 -20.23 21.83 28.35
CA GLU A 18 -19.23 22.88 28.09
C GLU A 18 -17.88 22.56 28.76
N GLY A 19 -17.91 21.92 29.93
CA GLY A 19 -16.70 21.50 30.65
C GLY A 19 -15.91 20.43 29.90
N ILE A 20 -16.57 19.45 29.27
CA ILE A 20 -15.90 18.40 28.48
C ILE A 20 -15.30 18.98 27.20
N ALA A 21 -16.03 19.88 26.52
CA ALA A 21 -15.54 20.57 25.33
C ALA A 21 -14.32 21.45 25.66
N ALA A 22 -14.35 22.20 26.78
CA ALA A 22 -13.22 23.00 27.26
C ALA A 22 -12.02 22.13 27.69
N GLN A 23 -12.26 20.97 28.33
CA GLN A 23 -11.23 20.01 28.71
C GLN A 23 -10.57 19.36 27.47
N LEU A 24 -11.35 19.07 26.42
CA LEU A 24 -10.84 18.63 25.12
C LEU A 24 -10.08 19.75 24.39
N MET A 25 -10.50 21.01 24.54
CA MET A 25 -9.79 22.18 23.98
C MET A 25 -8.46 22.50 24.68
N SER A 26 -8.35 22.19 25.98
CA SER A 26 -7.08 22.28 26.72
C SER A 26 -6.16 21.07 26.49
N SER A 27 -6.71 19.97 26.01
CA SER A 27 -5.94 18.80 25.58
C SER A 27 -5.38 19.09 24.19
N ARG A 28 -4.19 19.71 24.12
CA ARG A 28 -3.41 19.78 22.89
C ARG A 28 -3.08 18.34 22.46
N LEU A 29 -4.00 17.69 21.75
CA LEU A 29 -3.75 16.41 21.11
C LEU A 29 -2.59 16.66 20.16
N LEU A 30 -1.43 16.09 20.51
CA LEU A 30 -0.27 16.16 19.65
C LEU A 30 -0.64 15.50 18.32
N PRO A 31 -0.24 16.10 17.19
CA PRO A 31 -0.48 15.50 15.89
C PRO A 31 0.11 14.08 15.89
N PHE A 32 -0.73 13.09 15.60
CA PHE A 32 -0.32 11.71 15.45
C PHE A 32 -0.33 11.32 13.98
N ARG A 33 0.54 10.36 13.63
CA ARG A 33 0.65 9.81 12.27
C ARG A 33 -0.14 8.53 12.24
N LEU A 34 -1.05 8.41 11.27
CA LEU A 34 -1.69 7.14 11.00
C LEU A 34 -0.80 6.35 10.03
N PRO A 35 -0.45 5.09 10.33
CA PRO A 35 0.35 4.28 9.41
C PRO A 35 -0.38 4.06 8.10
N TYR A 36 0.31 4.29 6.97
CA TYR A 36 -0.22 3.97 5.66
C TYR A 36 -0.28 2.45 5.45
N PRO A 37 -1.46 1.86 5.18
CA PRO A 37 -1.60 0.42 5.11
C PRO A 37 -1.22 -0.17 3.75
N PHE A 38 -1.05 0.66 2.72
CA PHE A 38 -0.78 0.19 1.36
C PHE A 38 0.71 0.19 1.04
N ILE A 39 1.12 -0.81 0.27
CA ILE A 39 2.51 -1.05 -0.09
C ILE A 39 2.65 -1.15 -1.60
N ARG A 40 3.87 -0.92 -2.09
CA ARG A 40 4.24 -1.28 -3.46
C ARG A 40 4.76 -2.71 -3.47
N ALA A 41 4.14 -3.58 -4.26
CA ALA A 41 4.48 -5.00 -4.32
C ALA A 41 5.98 -5.26 -4.54
N SER A 42 6.62 -4.47 -5.41
CA SER A 42 8.04 -4.60 -5.74
C SER A 42 9.01 -4.42 -4.57
N GLN A 43 8.56 -3.82 -3.48
CA GLN A 43 9.39 -3.56 -2.30
C GLN A 43 9.28 -4.66 -1.24
N TYR A 44 8.39 -5.63 -1.44
CA TYR A 44 8.10 -6.69 -0.47
C TYR A 44 8.38 -8.04 -1.11
N PRO A 45 9.59 -8.58 -0.96
CA PRO A 45 9.95 -9.90 -1.49
C PRO A 45 9.22 -11.01 -0.75
N CYS A 46 8.93 -12.11 -1.45
CA CYS A 46 8.31 -13.33 -0.89
C CYS A 46 7.07 -13.04 -0.03
N ALA A 47 6.15 -12.26 -0.59
CA ALA A 47 4.96 -11.78 0.08
C ALA A 47 3.69 -12.18 -0.68
N ILE A 48 2.58 -12.25 0.05
CA ILE A 48 1.22 -12.37 -0.45
C ILE A 48 0.58 -11.00 -0.39
N ILE A 49 0.00 -10.58 -1.49
CA ILE A 49 -0.52 -9.23 -1.67
C ILE A 49 -1.93 -9.24 -2.24
N LEU A 50 -2.70 -8.23 -1.85
CA LEU A 50 -4.03 -7.96 -2.40
C LEU A 50 -4.06 -6.60 -3.09
N ARG A 51 -4.84 -6.49 -4.16
CA ARG A 51 -5.24 -5.21 -4.76
C ARG A 51 -6.73 -5.23 -5.12
N PRO A 52 -7.39 -4.08 -5.28
CA PRO A 52 -8.69 -4.03 -5.95
C PRO A 52 -8.58 -4.54 -7.38
N THR A 53 -9.60 -5.23 -7.88
CA THR A 53 -9.66 -5.64 -9.29
C THR A 53 -9.81 -4.44 -10.24
N ILE A 54 -10.39 -3.34 -9.76
CA ILE A 54 -10.63 -2.11 -10.52
C ILE A 54 -10.19 -0.92 -9.66
N GLY A 55 -9.41 -0.02 -10.25
CA GLY A 55 -8.99 1.23 -9.63
C GLY A 55 -8.05 1.03 -8.44
N ASP A 56 -8.14 1.94 -7.47
CA ASP A 56 -7.31 1.94 -6.26
C ASP A 56 -8.13 1.90 -4.95
N PHE A 57 -7.49 1.46 -3.85
CA PHE A 57 -8.11 1.40 -2.52
C PHE A 57 -8.65 2.73 -1.97
N LEU A 58 -7.97 3.85 -2.20
CA LEU A 58 -8.30 5.15 -1.61
C LEU A 58 -9.48 5.81 -2.34
N ASN A 59 -9.55 5.67 -3.66
CA ASN A 59 -10.48 6.42 -4.50
C ASN A 59 -11.66 5.57 -4.98
N ASP A 60 -11.40 4.34 -5.43
CA ASP A 60 -12.40 3.55 -6.18
C ASP A 60 -12.99 2.39 -5.37
N TYR A 61 -12.19 1.79 -4.49
CA TYR A 61 -12.57 0.59 -3.75
C TYR A 61 -13.76 0.81 -2.81
N ASN A 62 -14.65 -0.17 -2.74
CA ASN A 62 -15.66 -0.28 -1.71
C ASN A 62 -15.86 -1.76 -1.32
N ASN A 63 -16.70 -2.04 -0.32
CA ASN A 63 -16.86 -3.40 0.21
C ASN A 63 -17.50 -4.40 -0.79
N SER A 64 -18.08 -3.93 -1.89
CA SER A 64 -18.57 -4.78 -2.98
C SER A 64 -17.56 -4.98 -4.11
N THR A 65 -16.42 -4.29 -4.07
CA THR A 65 -15.35 -4.47 -5.06
C THR A 65 -14.57 -5.74 -4.78
N ASP A 66 -14.45 -6.59 -5.78
CA ASP A 66 -13.61 -7.78 -5.69
C ASP A 66 -12.14 -7.44 -5.48
N LEU A 67 -11.46 -8.31 -4.74
CA LEU A 67 -10.03 -8.21 -4.51
C LEU A 67 -9.30 -9.29 -5.33
N HIS A 68 -8.19 -8.89 -5.93
CA HIS A 68 -7.27 -9.78 -6.60
C HIS A 68 -6.07 -10.08 -5.69
N ILE A 69 -5.66 -11.36 -5.65
CA ILE A 69 -4.56 -11.83 -4.81
C ILE A 69 -3.40 -12.35 -5.68
N ALA A 70 -2.17 -12.04 -5.28
CA ALA A 70 -0.97 -12.52 -5.96
C ALA A 70 0.17 -12.75 -4.96
N VAL A 71 1.29 -13.25 -5.47
CA VAL A 71 2.53 -13.44 -4.71
C VAL A 71 3.69 -12.71 -5.35
N THR A 72 4.64 -12.26 -4.55
CA THR A 72 5.91 -11.71 -5.03
C THR A 72 7.02 -12.76 -4.93
N THR A 73 7.95 -12.74 -5.88
CA THR A 73 9.20 -13.51 -5.81
C THR A 73 10.18 -12.87 -4.83
N SER A 74 11.30 -13.53 -4.54
CA SER A 74 12.42 -12.97 -3.76
C SER A 74 12.97 -11.66 -4.35
N THR A 75 12.79 -11.45 -5.66
CA THR A 75 13.22 -10.23 -6.37
C THR A 75 12.13 -9.17 -6.43
N GLY A 76 10.95 -9.37 -5.84
CA GLY A 76 9.82 -8.45 -5.93
C GLY A 76 9.09 -8.45 -7.29
N CYS A 77 9.25 -9.48 -8.13
CA CYS A 77 8.37 -9.66 -9.29
C CYS A 77 7.02 -10.21 -8.82
N VAL A 78 5.91 -9.75 -9.39
CA VAL A 78 4.59 -10.28 -9.04
C VAL A 78 4.26 -11.46 -9.95
N VAL A 79 3.77 -12.55 -9.37
CA VAL A 79 3.20 -13.71 -10.06
C VAL A 79 1.73 -13.82 -9.70
N GLU A 80 0.87 -13.79 -10.72
CA GLU A 80 -0.58 -13.85 -10.56
C GLU A 80 -1.20 -14.85 -11.53
N PHE A 81 -2.41 -15.30 -11.22
CA PHE A 81 -3.21 -16.15 -12.09
C PHE A 81 -4.61 -15.58 -12.21
N ASP A 82 -5.05 -15.28 -13.43
CA ASP A 82 -6.38 -14.73 -13.68
C ASP A 82 -6.97 -15.26 -15.00
N ARG A 83 -8.00 -14.58 -15.53
CA ARG A 83 -8.66 -14.92 -16.80
C ARG A 83 -7.75 -14.95 -18.03
N TYR A 84 -6.55 -14.36 -17.98
CA TYR A 84 -5.55 -14.47 -19.04
C TYR A 84 -4.42 -15.45 -18.69
N GLY A 85 -4.64 -16.32 -17.70
CA GLY A 85 -3.73 -17.37 -17.29
C GLY A 85 -2.65 -16.87 -16.33
N LEU A 86 -1.59 -17.68 -16.19
CA LEU A 86 -0.47 -17.35 -15.32
C LEU A 86 0.37 -16.23 -15.92
N ARG A 87 0.56 -15.15 -15.16
CA ARG A 87 1.39 -14.00 -15.54
C ARG A 87 2.47 -13.72 -14.52
N ARG A 88 3.54 -13.11 -15.02
CA ARG A 88 4.64 -12.60 -14.21
C ARG A 88 4.99 -11.18 -14.63
N HIS A 89 4.87 -10.25 -13.69
CA HIS A 89 5.21 -8.85 -13.86
C HIS A 89 6.58 -8.57 -13.28
N ARG A 90 7.47 -8.08 -14.14
CA ARG A 90 8.78 -7.59 -13.75
C ARG A 90 8.64 -6.20 -13.14
N ILE A 91 9.63 -5.78 -12.37
CA ILE A 91 9.63 -4.53 -11.59
C ILE A 91 9.31 -3.29 -12.44
N ASP A 92 9.72 -3.29 -13.71
CA ASP A 92 9.50 -2.24 -14.70
C ASP A 92 8.04 -2.12 -15.18
N ASN A 93 7.20 -3.16 -14.98
CA ASN A 93 5.81 -3.23 -15.46
C ASN A 93 4.79 -3.44 -14.32
N LEU A 94 5.04 -2.91 -13.12
CA LEU A 94 4.17 -3.06 -11.93
C LEU A 94 3.25 -1.86 -11.67
N SER A 95 2.86 -1.11 -12.70
CA SER A 95 2.03 0.10 -12.53
C SER A 95 0.67 -0.17 -11.90
N GLU A 96 0.18 -1.41 -11.88
CA GLU A 96 -1.08 -1.81 -11.23
C GLU A 96 -0.90 -2.31 -9.79
N TRP A 97 0.35 -2.48 -9.33
CA TRP A 97 0.71 -3.12 -8.06
C TRP A 97 1.39 -2.15 -7.08
N TRP A 98 0.99 -0.88 -7.15
CA TRP A 98 1.56 0.20 -6.35
C TRP A 98 0.80 0.50 -5.05
N GLN A 99 -0.48 0.11 -4.98
CA GLN A 99 -1.33 0.29 -3.81
C GLN A 99 -1.92 -1.07 -3.40
N CYS A 100 -1.08 -1.89 -2.76
CA CYS A 100 -1.42 -3.26 -2.37
C CYS A 100 -1.55 -3.39 -0.85
N LEU A 101 -2.29 -4.39 -0.37
CA LEU A 101 -2.27 -4.80 1.03
C LEU A 101 -1.34 -5.99 1.20
N LEU A 102 -0.43 -5.90 2.17
CA LEU A 102 0.38 -7.03 2.61
C LEU A 102 -0.46 -7.98 3.47
N VAL A 103 -0.62 -9.21 3.02
CA VAL A 103 -1.40 -10.25 3.70
C VAL A 103 -0.50 -11.08 4.62
N GLY A 104 0.62 -11.54 4.09
CA GLY A 104 1.63 -12.30 4.81
C GLY A 104 2.92 -12.40 3.99
N ASP A 105 4.01 -12.74 4.66
CA ASP A 105 5.36 -12.81 4.12
C ASP A 105 6.18 -13.86 4.87
N VAL A 106 7.35 -14.20 4.32
CA VAL A 106 8.32 -15.11 4.93
C VAL A 106 9.65 -14.38 5.14
N PRO A 107 10.47 -14.78 6.14
CA PRO A 107 11.77 -14.17 6.35
C PRO A 107 12.78 -14.59 5.28
N GLU A 108 13.85 -13.81 5.12
CA GLU A 108 14.90 -14.00 4.11
C GLU A 108 15.45 -15.44 3.96
N PRO A 109 15.64 -16.23 5.03
CA PRO A 109 16.10 -17.62 4.90
C PRO A 109 15.18 -18.53 4.07
N TRP A 110 13.93 -18.13 3.84
CA TRP A 110 12.96 -18.87 3.05
C TRP A 110 12.92 -18.45 1.58
N PHE A 111 13.63 -17.41 1.16
CA PHE A 111 13.47 -16.81 -0.17
C PHE A 111 13.78 -17.77 -1.31
N ASP A 112 14.90 -18.49 -1.23
CA ASP A 112 15.27 -19.45 -2.28
C ASP A 112 14.25 -20.59 -2.38
N TYR A 113 13.77 -21.08 -1.22
CA TYR A 113 12.77 -22.14 -1.17
C TYR A 113 11.40 -21.67 -1.65
N TRP A 114 10.99 -20.46 -1.29
CA TRP A 114 9.78 -19.80 -1.78
C TRP A 114 9.76 -19.73 -3.30
N ASP A 115 10.83 -19.22 -3.92
CA ASP A 115 10.93 -19.11 -5.37
C ASP A 115 10.98 -20.49 -6.05
N GLN A 116 11.65 -21.47 -5.45
CA GLN A 116 11.67 -22.84 -5.96
C GLN A 116 10.27 -23.45 -5.98
N ILE A 117 9.53 -23.37 -4.87
CA ILE A 117 8.17 -23.92 -4.78
C ILE A 117 7.21 -23.16 -5.70
N LEU A 118 7.31 -21.84 -5.76
CA LEU A 118 6.51 -21.03 -6.66
C LEU A 118 6.75 -21.43 -8.11
N LEU A 119 8.01 -21.62 -8.51
CA LEU A 119 8.37 -22.11 -9.85
C LEU A 119 7.79 -23.49 -10.13
N GLN A 120 7.89 -24.44 -9.18
CA GLN A 120 7.32 -25.78 -9.33
C GLN A 120 5.79 -25.74 -9.52
N VAL A 121 5.10 -24.91 -8.74
CA VAL A 121 3.65 -24.72 -8.87
C VAL A 121 3.31 -24.12 -10.22
N CYS A 122 4.01 -23.07 -10.65
CA CYS A 122 3.84 -22.44 -11.96
C CYS A 122 4.07 -23.41 -13.13
N GLN A 123 4.94 -24.41 -12.97
CA GLN A 123 5.28 -25.40 -14.00
C GLN A 123 4.36 -26.63 -14.02
N GLN A 124 3.32 -26.68 -13.18
CA GLN A 124 2.35 -27.78 -13.22
C GLN A 124 1.67 -27.81 -14.60
N PRO A 125 1.82 -28.91 -15.36
CA PRO A 125 1.38 -28.99 -16.75
C PRO A 125 -0.15 -28.84 -16.83
N ASP A 126 -0.59 -28.06 -17.82
CA ASP A 126 -1.99 -27.77 -18.13
C ASP A 126 -2.85 -27.22 -16.98
N LYS A 127 -2.26 -26.85 -15.83
CA LYS A 127 -3.04 -26.42 -14.67
C LYS A 127 -3.35 -24.93 -14.70
N TRP A 128 -2.32 -24.09 -14.82
CA TRP A 128 -2.45 -22.62 -14.74
C TRP A 128 -2.60 -21.96 -16.12
N THR A 129 -3.38 -22.59 -17.00
CA THR A 129 -3.64 -22.09 -18.36
C THR A 129 -4.93 -21.26 -18.40
N VAL A 130 -5.08 -20.46 -19.45
CA VAL A 130 -6.30 -19.69 -19.73
C VAL A 130 -7.52 -20.62 -19.79
N SER A 131 -7.38 -21.77 -20.45
CA SER A 131 -8.48 -22.74 -20.63
C SER A 131 -8.97 -23.38 -19.35
N HIS A 132 -8.14 -23.40 -18.30
CA HIS A 132 -8.48 -23.95 -16.99
C HIS A 132 -8.82 -22.87 -15.96
N TYR A 133 -8.85 -21.60 -16.35
CA TYR A 133 -9.33 -20.55 -15.46
C TYR A 133 -10.85 -20.68 -15.26
N HIS A 134 -11.27 -20.69 -13.99
CA HIS A 134 -12.66 -20.65 -13.60
C HIS A 134 -12.84 -19.73 -12.39
N GLU A 135 -13.68 -18.71 -12.54
CA GLU A 135 -13.82 -17.63 -11.55
C GLU A 135 -14.15 -18.12 -10.14
N GLU A 136 -14.99 -19.14 -9.98
CA GLU A 136 -15.33 -19.67 -8.65
C GLU A 136 -14.42 -20.80 -8.13
N GLN A 137 -13.97 -21.67 -9.04
CA GLN A 137 -13.37 -22.96 -8.67
C GLN A 137 -11.84 -23.01 -8.88
N HIS A 138 -11.31 -22.24 -9.84
CA HIS A 138 -9.91 -22.28 -10.23
C HIS A 138 -9.43 -20.89 -10.70
N ASN A 139 -9.08 -20.06 -9.72
CA ASN A 139 -8.81 -18.62 -9.87
C ASN A 139 -7.52 -18.20 -9.14
N CYS A 140 -7.28 -16.88 -9.07
CA CYS A 140 -6.16 -16.28 -8.32
C CYS A 140 -6.04 -16.77 -6.88
N TYR A 141 -7.17 -16.94 -6.19
CA TYR A 141 -7.21 -17.38 -4.81
C TYR A 141 -6.75 -18.83 -4.68
N THR A 142 -7.27 -19.74 -5.51
CA THR A 142 -6.83 -21.14 -5.50
C THR A 142 -5.37 -21.31 -5.93
N PHE A 143 -4.85 -20.44 -6.79
CA PHE A 143 -3.43 -20.40 -7.12
C PHE A 143 -2.58 -20.13 -5.89
N VAL A 144 -2.86 -19.04 -5.17
CA VAL A 144 -2.12 -18.69 -3.95
C VAL A 144 -2.25 -19.77 -2.89
N LEU A 145 -3.45 -20.32 -2.65
CA LEU A 145 -3.61 -21.39 -1.67
C LEU A 145 -2.84 -22.66 -2.05
N THR A 146 -2.86 -23.06 -3.33
CA THR A 146 -2.09 -24.22 -3.80
C THR A 146 -0.59 -24.01 -3.58
N PHE A 147 -0.10 -22.81 -3.88
CA PHE A 147 1.28 -22.44 -3.64
C PHE A 147 1.65 -22.51 -2.15
N LEU A 148 0.84 -21.90 -1.29
CA LEU A 148 1.11 -21.90 0.16
C LEU A 148 1.01 -23.30 0.76
N GLN A 149 0.09 -24.14 0.31
CA GLN A 149 0.03 -25.55 0.73
C GLN A 149 1.31 -26.29 0.37
N ALA A 150 1.86 -26.06 -0.83
CA ALA A 150 3.13 -26.67 -1.25
C ALA A 150 4.34 -26.10 -0.50
N LEU A 151 4.28 -24.85 -0.05
CA LEU A 151 5.38 -24.19 0.67
C LEU A 151 5.62 -24.76 2.08
N GLY A 152 4.56 -25.22 2.77
CA GLY A 152 4.71 -25.81 4.12
C GLY A 152 5.25 -24.87 5.21
N TYR A 153 5.09 -23.56 5.06
CA TYR A 153 5.52 -22.54 6.02
C TYR A 153 4.50 -22.28 7.14
N ASP A 154 4.72 -22.90 8.30
CA ASP A 154 4.08 -22.62 9.60
C ASP A 154 2.56 -22.33 9.49
N LYS A 155 2.07 -21.30 10.18
CA LYS A 155 0.65 -20.90 10.23
C LYS A 155 0.11 -20.44 8.89
N LEU A 156 0.97 -19.96 8.00
CA LEU A 156 0.57 -19.44 6.69
C LEU A 156 0.09 -20.57 5.79
N SER A 157 0.88 -21.65 5.71
CA SER A 157 0.54 -22.86 4.98
C SER A 157 -0.53 -23.69 5.69
N GLU A 158 -0.55 -23.72 7.03
CA GLU A 158 -1.63 -24.36 7.79
C GLU A 158 -2.99 -23.75 7.42
N ALA A 159 -3.11 -22.43 7.45
CA ALA A 159 -4.37 -21.74 7.13
C ALA A 159 -4.77 -21.91 5.65
N ALA A 160 -3.81 -22.08 4.75
CA ALA A 160 -4.09 -22.26 3.32
C ALA A 160 -4.85 -23.56 2.99
N ASN A 161 -4.94 -24.52 3.92
CA ASN A 161 -5.76 -25.72 3.76
C ASN A 161 -7.27 -25.45 3.79
N SER A 162 -7.70 -24.25 4.20
CA SER A 162 -9.10 -23.85 4.19
C SER A 162 -9.25 -22.43 3.66
N LYS A 163 -10.06 -22.29 2.58
CA LYS A 163 -10.43 -20.98 2.01
C LYS A 163 -10.92 -20.02 3.09
N THR A 164 -11.76 -20.51 4.02
CA THR A 164 -12.32 -19.71 5.11
C THR A 164 -11.27 -19.36 6.16
N ALA A 165 -10.44 -20.32 6.58
CA ALA A 165 -9.44 -20.08 7.62
C ALA A 165 -8.38 -19.06 7.17
N PHE A 166 -7.93 -19.14 5.92
CA PHE A 166 -7.00 -18.17 5.35
C PHE A 166 -7.62 -16.77 5.30
N CYS A 167 -8.89 -16.66 4.88
CA CYS A 167 -9.62 -15.39 4.90
C CYS A 167 -9.67 -14.79 6.32
N GLU A 168 -10.15 -15.55 7.30
CA GLU A 168 -10.36 -15.08 8.67
C GLU A 168 -9.06 -14.66 9.35
N ARG A 169 -7.98 -15.44 9.16
CA ARG A 169 -6.70 -15.22 9.86
C ARG A 169 -5.83 -14.16 9.19
N PHE A 170 -5.84 -14.07 7.85
CA PHE A 170 -4.87 -13.26 7.11
C PHE A 170 -5.49 -12.14 6.27
N ILE A 171 -6.67 -12.34 5.66
CA ILE A 171 -7.28 -11.32 4.78
C ILE A 171 -8.10 -10.32 5.59
N VAL A 172 -9.08 -10.82 6.37
CA VAL A 172 -10.06 -10.01 7.10
C VAL A 172 -9.41 -8.97 8.02
N PRO A 173 -8.35 -9.28 8.80
CA PRO A 173 -7.72 -8.28 9.66
C PRO A 173 -7.09 -7.11 8.86
N ARG A 174 -6.51 -7.43 7.69
CA ARG A 174 -5.83 -6.45 6.83
C ARG A 174 -6.84 -5.56 6.12
N THR A 175 -7.88 -6.16 5.53
CA THR A 175 -8.94 -5.41 4.84
C THR A 175 -9.78 -4.58 5.81
N THR A 176 -10.03 -5.06 7.04
CA THR A 176 -10.72 -4.28 8.07
C THR A 176 -9.91 -3.02 8.47
N THR A 177 -8.60 -3.18 8.65
CA THR A 177 -7.72 -2.05 8.99
C THR A 177 -7.64 -1.06 7.83
N ALA A 178 -7.50 -1.55 6.61
CA ALA A 178 -7.53 -0.74 5.40
C ALA A 178 -8.87 0.01 5.24
N GLY A 179 -10.00 -0.65 5.48
CA GLY A 179 -11.33 -0.04 5.39
C GLY A 179 -11.52 1.14 6.35
N LYS A 180 -10.96 1.05 7.57
CA LYS A 180 -10.93 2.18 8.52
C LYS A 180 -10.11 3.35 7.97
N TYR A 181 -8.93 3.06 7.41
CA TYR A 181 -8.06 4.06 6.79
C TYR A 181 -8.74 4.77 5.63
N ILE A 182 -9.28 4.00 4.68
CA ILE A 182 -9.98 4.49 3.49
C ILE A 182 -11.17 5.38 3.91
N SER A 183 -11.95 4.93 4.89
CA SER A 183 -13.10 5.70 5.40
C SER A 183 -12.67 7.03 6.00
N LEU A 184 -11.57 7.06 6.76
CA LEU A 184 -11.03 8.29 7.32
C LEU A 184 -10.48 9.22 6.23
N TYR A 185 -9.65 8.69 5.32
CA TYR A 185 -9.08 9.42 4.20
C TYR A 185 -10.17 10.14 3.38
N ARG A 186 -11.23 9.41 3.00
CA ARG A 186 -12.34 9.98 2.22
C ARG A 186 -13.08 11.07 2.99
N LYS A 187 -13.38 10.85 4.28
CA LYS A 187 -14.01 11.88 5.13
C LYS A 187 -13.19 13.16 5.23
N LEU A 188 -11.87 13.06 5.37
CA LEU A 188 -11.00 14.22 5.43
C LEU A 188 -10.94 14.95 4.08
N ARG A 189 -10.80 14.20 2.98
CA ARG A 189 -10.83 14.74 1.63
C ARG A 189 -12.13 15.49 1.34
N ASP A 190 -13.27 14.91 1.72
CA ASP A 190 -14.60 15.51 1.50
C ASP A 190 -14.82 16.78 2.36
N ALA A 191 -14.13 16.87 3.51
CA ALA A 191 -14.09 18.09 4.33
C ALA A 191 -13.10 19.16 3.80
N GLY A 192 -12.46 18.93 2.66
CA GLY A 192 -11.42 19.82 2.10
C GLY A 192 -10.11 19.81 2.91
N ILE A 193 -9.91 18.80 3.76
CA ILE A 193 -8.69 18.61 4.54
C ILE A 193 -7.77 17.71 3.72
N TYR A 194 -6.70 18.30 3.19
CA TYR A 194 -5.72 17.57 2.40
C TYR A 194 -4.53 17.14 3.23
N VAL A 195 -3.99 16.00 2.86
CA VAL A 195 -2.83 15.38 3.49
C VAL A 195 -1.58 16.14 3.06
N HIS A 196 -0.83 16.68 4.04
CA HIS A 196 0.41 17.39 3.76
C HIS A 196 1.62 16.45 3.86
N TYR A 197 2.32 16.24 2.75
CA TYR A 197 3.58 15.48 2.71
C TYR A 197 4.66 16.19 3.53
N THR A 198 5.02 15.61 4.68
CA THR A 198 6.24 16.01 5.39
C THR A 198 7.38 15.14 4.90
N ASN A 199 8.33 15.74 4.16
CA ASN A 199 9.51 15.11 3.53
C ASN A 199 10.55 14.54 4.55
N HIS A 200 10.13 14.08 5.73
CA HIS A 200 11.04 13.73 6.82
C HIS A 200 11.77 12.39 6.66
N ASN A 201 11.31 11.49 5.77
CA ASN A 201 11.82 10.11 5.69
C ASN A 201 12.83 9.82 4.58
N LYS A 202 13.14 10.77 3.69
CA LYS A 202 14.09 10.53 2.58
C LYS A 202 15.52 10.25 3.07
N LYS A 203 15.95 10.91 4.14
CA LYS A 203 17.30 10.71 4.71
C LYS A 203 17.44 9.34 5.39
N HIS A 204 16.44 8.91 6.16
CA HIS A 204 16.49 7.62 6.86
C HIS A 204 16.41 6.42 5.91
N GLN A 205 15.55 6.48 4.88
CA GLN A 205 15.50 5.41 3.86
C GLN A 205 16.79 5.34 3.02
N GLN A 206 17.38 6.47 2.62
CA GLN A 206 18.67 6.48 1.93
C GLN A 206 19.80 5.93 2.82
N GLN A 207 19.77 6.22 4.12
CA GLN A 207 20.79 5.76 5.06
C GLN A 207 20.68 4.26 5.35
N GLN A 208 19.46 3.71 5.45
CA GLN A 208 19.23 2.26 5.56
C GLN A 208 19.66 1.52 4.30
N GLN A 209 19.30 2.02 3.11
CA GLN A 209 19.73 1.43 1.83
C GLN A 209 21.25 1.48 1.64
N GLN A 210 21.92 2.56 2.07
CA GLN A 210 23.38 2.64 2.05
C GLN A 210 24.03 1.67 3.04
N GLN A 211 23.46 1.49 4.24
CA GLN A 211 23.96 0.51 5.20
C GLN A 211 23.79 -0.93 4.70
N GLU A 212 22.67 -1.26 4.05
CA GLU A 212 22.44 -2.58 3.43
C GLU A 212 23.39 -2.85 2.27
N GLN A 213 23.62 -1.87 1.39
CA GLN A 213 24.61 -1.99 0.32
C GLN A 213 26.03 -2.18 0.89
N GLN A 214 26.39 -1.48 1.97
CA GLN A 214 27.68 -1.66 2.63
C GLN A 214 27.80 -3.06 3.26
N ARG A 215 26.76 -3.57 3.90
CA ARG A 215 26.74 -4.95 4.44
C ARG A 215 26.88 -5.99 3.34
N GLN A 216 26.15 -5.85 2.23
CA GLN A 216 26.26 -6.75 1.08
C GLN A 216 27.66 -6.72 0.45
N TYR A 217 28.27 -5.53 0.33
CA TYR A 217 29.62 -5.39 -0.20
C TYR A 217 30.67 -6.03 0.72
N GLN A 218 30.54 -5.84 2.04
CA GLN A 218 31.42 -6.51 3.01
C GLN A 218 31.25 -8.03 2.97
N HIS A 219 30.01 -8.53 2.91
CA HIS A 219 29.74 -9.96 2.76
C HIS A 219 30.40 -10.52 1.50
N TYR A 220 30.20 -9.87 0.34
CA TYR A 220 30.85 -10.25 -0.91
C TYR A 220 32.37 -10.30 -0.81
N ARG A 221 33.01 -9.30 -0.19
CA ARG A 221 34.47 -9.27 0.00
C ARG A 221 34.97 -10.46 0.83
N VAL A 222 34.30 -10.76 1.94
CA VAL A 222 34.67 -11.88 2.82
C VAL A 222 34.48 -13.23 2.09
N THR A 223 33.39 -13.37 1.33
CA THR A 223 33.12 -14.58 0.55
C THR A 223 34.14 -14.77 -0.58
N LYS A 224 34.57 -13.67 -1.22
CA LYS A 224 35.62 -13.68 -2.26
C LYS A 224 36.99 -14.09 -1.72
N GLU A 225 37.37 -13.58 -0.55
CA GLU A 225 38.63 -13.94 0.12
C GLU A 225 38.65 -15.41 0.56
N LYS A 226 37.49 -16.02 0.88
CA LYS A 226 37.39 -17.43 1.27
C LYS A 226 37.33 -18.43 0.11
N THR A 227 36.86 -18.03 -1.07
CA THR A 227 36.55 -18.97 -2.17
C THR A 227 37.39 -18.81 -3.43
N GLY A 228 38.13 -17.71 -3.59
CA GLY A 228 39.02 -17.53 -4.75
C GLY A 228 38.32 -17.41 -6.11
N ILE A 229 36.98 -17.24 -6.16
CA ILE A 229 36.20 -17.16 -7.40
C ILE A 229 36.05 -15.70 -7.86
N THR A 230 36.25 -15.44 -9.16
CA THR A 230 36.50 -14.10 -9.73
C THR A 230 35.27 -13.35 -10.27
N ASN A 231 34.04 -13.79 -10.03
CA ASN A 231 32.88 -13.14 -10.66
C ASN A 231 32.24 -12.08 -9.75
N SER A 232 32.06 -10.88 -10.33
CA SER A 232 31.35 -9.74 -9.73
C SER A 232 29.85 -9.92 -9.96
N PRO A 233 28.97 -9.67 -8.95
CA PRO A 233 27.52 -9.74 -9.14
C PRO A 233 26.98 -8.66 -10.09
N TYR A 234 27.80 -7.68 -10.46
CA TYR A 234 27.45 -6.61 -11.40
C TYR A 234 27.85 -6.90 -12.86
N ALA A 235 28.44 -8.07 -13.15
CA ALA A 235 28.78 -8.43 -14.53
C ALA A 235 27.55 -9.02 -15.25
N THR A 236 26.87 -8.18 -16.03
CA THR A 236 25.80 -8.59 -16.96
C THR A 236 26.32 -9.62 -17.97
N ILE A 237 25.72 -10.83 -18.00
CA ILE A 237 25.86 -11.73 -19.16
C ILE A 237 24.64 -11.55 -20.07
N ARG A 238 24.94 -10.97 -21.23
CA ARG A 238 24.10 -10.88 -22.41
C ARG A 238 24.41 -12.08 -23.29
N SER A 239 23.54 -13.10 -23.34
CA SER A 239 23.38 -13.97 -24.52
C SER A 239 22.35 -15.09 -24.29
N ASN A 240 21.54 -15.32 -25.34
CA ASN A 240 20.80 -16.53 -25.68
C ASN A 240 19.34 -16.66 -25.22
N PHE A 241 18.47 -15.85 -25.83
CA PHE A 241 17.22 -16.39 -26.41
C PHE A 241 17.02 -15.75 -27.80
N LYS A 242 17.02 -16.61 -28.82
CA LYS A 242 16.80 -16.25 -30.22
C LYS A 242 15.28 -16.27 -30.43
N SER A 243 14.65 -15.10 -30.41
CA SER A 243 13.25 -14.94 -30.83
C SER A 243 13.22 -14.50 -32.28
N THR A 244 12.75 -15.38 -33.14
CA THR A 244 12.25 -15.09 -34.49
C THR A 244 11.08 -14.12 -34.41
N SER A 245 11.21 -12.94 -35.00
CA SER A 245 10.12 -12.14 -35.55
C SER A 245 10.69 -11.07 -36.47
N ILE A 246 9.93 -10.80 -37.53
CA ILE A 246 10.30 -10.12 -38.77
C ILE A 246 10.11 -8.61 -38.62
N GLY A 247 11.05 -7.85 -39.19
CA GLY A 247 10.72 -6.66 -39.99
C GLY A 247 10.54 -5.31 -39.30
N ASN A 248 11.59 -4.49 -39.45
CA ASN A 248 11.59 -3.09 -39.88
C ASN A 248 11.49 -1.92 -38.86
N ASN A 249 12.69 -1.33 -38.71
CA ASN A 249 13.07 0.08 -38.88
C ASN A 249 12.74 1.15 -37.82
N SER A 250 13.79 1.44 -37.04
CA SER A 250 14.53 2.71 -37.02
C SER A 250 13.78 4.00 -36.66
N ASN A 251 14.05 4.52 -35.45
CA ASN A 251 14.76 5.79 -35.30
C ASN A 251 15.31 5.99 -33.89
N THR A 252 16.60 6.29 -33.84
CA THR A 252 17.36 6.73 -32.68
C THR A 252 17.04 8.19 -32.35
N SER A 253 16.79 8.52 -31.07
CA SER A 253 17.13 9.85 -30.56
C SER A 253 17.54 9.76 -29.08
N LEU A 254 18.80 10.14 -28.85
CA LEU A 254 19.34 10.59 -27.58
C LEU A 254 18.75 11.97 -27.31
N LEU A 255 18.24 12.25 -26.10
CA LEU A 255 18.35 13.57 -25.47
C LEU A 255 17.88 13.59 -24.01
N SER A 256 18.85 13.95 -23.16
CA SER A 256 18.78 14.82 -21.98
C SER A 256 17.73 14.60 -20.90
N SER A 257 18.25 14.31 -19.70
CA SER A 257 17.65 14.66 -18.41
C SER A 257 17.03 16.06 -18.44
N ALA A 258 15.73 16.14 -18.17
CA ALA A 258 15.08 17.35 -17.68
C ALA A 258 14.70 17.13 -16.22
N LYS A 259 15.42 17.79 -15.31
CA LYS A 259 14.90 18.09 -13.97
C LYS A 259 13.71 19.01 -14.16
N VAL A 260 12.52 18.56 -13.77
CA VAL A 260 11.38 19.46 -13.57
C VAL A 260 11.35 19.80 -12.10
N ASP A 261 11.86 21.00 -11.78
CA ASP A 261 11.62 21.67 -10.50
C ASP A 261 10.14 22.07 -10.46
N ASN A 262 9.35 21.37 -9.64
CA ASN A 262 8.02 21.84 -9.25
C ASN A 262 8.09 22.43 -7.85
N SER A 263 8.53 23.69 -7.77
CA SER A 263 8.14 24.58 -6.68
C SER A 263 6.82 25.24 -7.05
N VAL A 264 5.73 24.91 -6.36
CA VAL A 264 4.50 25.71 -6.43
C VAL A 264 3.97 25.95 -5.02
N THR A 265 3.92 27.23 -4.65
CA THR A 265 3.26 27.77 -3.47
C THR A 265 1.86 28.18 -3.87
N VAL A 266 0.79 27.71 -3.18
CA VAL A 266 -0.50 28.43 -3.26
C VAL A 266 -1.28 28.41 -1.93
N VAL A 267 -1.39 29.63 -1.42
CA VAL A 267 -2.44 30.32 -0.65
C VAL A 267 -3.84 29.68 -0.62
N THR A 268 -4.46 29.67 0.57
CA THR A 268 -5.88 29.36 0.77
C THR A 268 -6.77 30.41 0.09
N GLY A 269 -7.52 30.03 -0.96
CA GLY A 269 -8.53 30.88 -1.58
C GLY A 269 -9.93 30.61 -1.04
N THR A 270 -10.50 31.54 -0.29
CA THR A 270 -11.94 31.58 0.00
C THR A 270 -12.65 32.39 -1.08
N ARG A 271 -13.56 31.79 -1.85
CA ARG A 271 -14.53 32.54 -2.67
C ARG A 271 -15.71 32.94 -1.78
N THR A 272 -15.94 34.24 -1.63
CA THR A 272 -17.22 34.81 -1.16
C THR A 272 -17.75 35.77 -2.22
N PRO A 273 -19.07 35.78 -2.50
CA PRO A 273 -19.66 36.74 -3.42
C PRO A 273 -19.84 38.11 -2.74
N ALA A 274 -19.86 39.15 -3.57
CA ALA A 274 -19.85 40.55 -3.18
C ALA A 274 -21.08 40.98 -2.35
N ALA A 275 -20.84 41.67 -1.23
CA ALA A 275 -21.75 42.65 -0.66
C ALA A 275 -20.97 43.67 0.20
N THR A 276 -21.17 44.94 -0.17
CA THR A 276 -21.08 46.22 0.54
C THR A 276 -20.32 46.33 1.86
N ALA A 277 -19.38 47.29 1.89
CA ALA A 277 -18.56 47.69 3.02
C ALA A 277 -19.34 48.25 4.22
N THR A 278 -19.02 47.78 5.43
CA THR A 278 -19.02 48.56 6.68
C THR A 278 -18.08 47.90 7.68
N ILE A 279 -17.16 48.67 8.28
CA ILE A 279 -16.20 48.25 9.32
C ILE A 279 -16.92 48.28 10.68
N PRO A 280 -16.79 47.24 11.52
CA PRO A 280 -16.07 47.47 12.78
C PRO A 280 -15.13 46.33 13.22
N SER A 281 -14.16 46.76 14.02
CA SER A 281 -13.15 46.02 14.77
C SER A 281 -13.68 44.82 15.57
N SER A 282 -13.16 43.62 15.29
CA SER A 282 -12.95 42.57 16.29
C SER A 282 -11.94 41.55 15.78
N TYR A 283 -10.94 41.23 16.60
CA TYR A 283 -9.88 40.25 16.35
C TYR A 283 -10.41 38.89 15.88
N PRO A 284 -9.82 38.24 14.86
CA PRO A 284 -10.26 36.93 14.42
C PRO A 284 -9.71 35.84 15.36
N ILE A 285 -10.61 35.16 16.07
CA ILE A 285 -10.32 33.88 16.70
C ILE A 285 -10.20 32.84 15.58
N ARG A 286 -8.98 32.32 15.38
CA ARG A 286 -8.70 31.23 14.42
C ARG A 286 -9.46 29.96 14.84
N PRO A 287 -10.14 29.25 13.94
CA PRO A 287 -10.59 27.89 14.24
C PRO A 287 -9.37 26.97 14.36
N HIS A 288 -9.25 26.32 15.51
CA HIS A 288 -8.17 25.39 15.85
C HIS A 288 -8.34 24.08 15.07
N THR A 289 -7.50 23.85 14.07
CA THR A 289 -7.43 22.57 13.36
C THR A 289 -6.45 21.63 14.05
N THR A 290 -6.95 20.54 14.60
CA THR A 290 -6.11 19.39 15.00
C THR A 290 -5.53 18.79 13.73
N LEU A 291 -4.24 18.96 13.50
CA LEU A 291 -3.55 18.45 12.30
C LEU A 291 -3.36 16.93 12.42
N CYS A 292 -4.21 16.17 11.75
CA CYS A 292 -3.96 14.76 11.44
C CYS A 292 -3.24 14.69 10.09
N THR A 293 -2.22 13.84 10.01
CA THR A 293 -1.49 13.61 8.77
C THR A 293 -1.48 12.11 8.45
N ILE A 294 -1.98 11.81 7.27
CA ILE A 294 -2.09 10.50 6.63
C ILE A 294 -0.85 10.32 5.73
N GLU A 295 -0.39 9.11 5.47
CA GLU A 295 0.68 8.83 4.48
C GLU A 295 0.07 8.24 3.20
N GLU A 296 0.75 8.36 2.06
CA GLU A 296 0.41 7.78 0.75
C GLU A 296 1.66 7.16 0.12
#